data_AF-A0A2T2RW16-F1
#
_entry.id   AF-A0A2T2RW16-F1
#
_cell.length_a   1.000
_cell.length_b   1.000
_cell.length_c   1.000
_cell.angle_alpha   90.00
_cell.angle_beta   90.00
_cell.angle_gamma   90.00
#
_symmetry.space_group_name_H-M   'P 1'
#
loop_
_entity.id
_entity.type
_entity.pdbx_description
1 polymer ?
#
loop_
_entity_poly.entity_id
_entity_poly.type
_entity_poly.pdbx_seq_one_letter_code
_entity_poly.pdbx_strand_id
1 'polypeptide(L)'
;MGTVVGVTLLWGFYGTLLPGASTAQTTQIVESEPENLIWGKLYNPDSEPVLRVESGDRVAMQTISHEGILPDQGETVEFLTEAGIAKENILLATL
;
A
#
# COMPACT_ATOMS: atom_id res chain seq x y z
N MET A 1 -24.69 58.76 23.33
CA MET A 1 -24.70 57.77 22.23
C MET A 1 -23.46 56.90 22.42
N GLY A 2 -23.49 55.86 23.24
CA GLY A 2 -23.92 54.51 22.86
C GLY A 2 -22.69 53.64 22.55
N THR A 3 -21.92 53.24 23.56
CA THR A 3 -20.76 52.33 23.40
C THR A 3 -21.28 50.89 23.30
N VAL A 4 -21.04 50.24 22.16
CA VAL A 4 -21.35 48.81 21.97
C VAL A 4 -20.18 48.00 22.52
N VAL A 5 -20.40 47.27 23.61
CA VAL A 5 -19.46 46.25 24.09
C VAL A 5 -19.77 44.96 23.32
N GLY A 6 -18.92 44.62 22.36
CA GLY A 6 -18.99 43.34 21.66
C GLY A 6 -18.51 42.22 22.59
N VAL A 7 -19.45 41.40 23.07
CA VAL A 7 -19.12 40.13 23.73
C VAL A 7 -18.85 39.10 22.65
N THR A 8 -17.58 38.80 22.38
CA THR A 8 -17.20 37.68 21.53
C THR A 8 -17.30 36.39 22.35
N LEU A 9 -18.37 35.63 22.16
CA LEU A 9 -18.47 34.27 22.67
C LEU A 9 -17.54 33.37 21.84
N LEU A 10 -16.31 33.17 22.30
CA LEU A 10 -15.44 32.10 21.84
C LEU A 10 -16.04 30.76 22.28
N TRP A 11 -16.78 30.11 21.38
CA TRP A 11 -17.11 28.70 21.54
C TRP A 11 -15.83 27.90 21.40
N GLY A 12 -15.29 27.44 22.53
CA GLY A 12 -14.19 26.48 22.55
C GLY A 12 -14.65 25.17 21.92
N PHE A 13 -14.15 24.85 20.74
CA PHE A 13 -14.12 23.48 20.24
C PHE A 13 -13.13 22.70 21.11
N TYR A 14 -13.60 22.12 22.21
CA TYR A 14 -12.92 20.98 22.83
C TYR A 14 -13.15 19.80 21.90
N GLY A 15 -12.30 19.65 20.89
CA GLY A 15 -12.24 18.47 20.06
C GLY A 15 -12.02 17.26 20.97
N THR A 16 -13.08 16.52 21.24
CA THR A 16 -12.98 15.22 21.90
C THR A 16 -12.28 14.31 20.89
N LEU A 17 -11.03 13.91 21.15
CA LEU A 17 -10.41 12.82 20.39
C LEU A 17 -11.27 11.58 20.65
N LEU A 18 -12.00 11.14 19.64
CA LEU A 18 -12.77 9.91 19.70
C LEU A 18 -11.76 8.76 19.92
N PRO A 19 -11.91 7.94 20.97
CA PRO A 19 -11.16 6.70 21.05
C PRO A 19 -11.63 5.82 19.89
N GLY A 20 -10.77 5.65 18.89
CA GLY A 20 -11.09 4.96 17.63
C GLY A 20 -10.81 5.75 16.36
N ALA A 21 -10.33 7.01 16.45
CA ALA A 21 -9.67 7.62 15.31
C ALA A 21 -8.39 6.80 15.01
N SER A 22 -8.49 5.90 14.04
CA SER A 22 -7.34 5.19 13.48
C SER A 22 -6.29 6.23 13.15
N THR A 23 -5.17 6.23 13.86
CA THR A 23 -3.96 6.87 13.36
C THR A 23 -3.76 6.37 11.93
N ALA A 24 -3.40 7.25 10.99
CA ALA A 24 -3.16 6.86 9.61
C ALA A 24 -2.34 5.57 9.60
N GLN A 25 -2.92 4.46 9.12
CA GLN A 25 -2.27 3.15 9.15
C GLN A 25 -1.01 3.26 8.30
N THR A 26 0.16 3.36 8.93
CA THR A 26 1.43 3.31 8.23
C THR A 26 1.51 1.97 7.54
N THR A 27 1.46 1.96 6.21
CA THR A 27 1.66 0.74 5.44
C THR A 27 3.16 0.52 5.35
N GLN A 28 3.63 -0.55 5.98
CA GLN A 28 5.02 -0.96 5.83
C GLN A 28 5.16 -1.75 4.53
N ILE A 29 6.21 -1.50 3.77
CA ILE A 29 6.48 -2.19 2.52
C ILE A 29 7.65 -3.15 2.75
N VAL A 30 7.46 -4.42 2.39
CA VAL A 30 8.55 -5.40 2.28
C VAL A 30 8.88 -5.50 0.80
N GLU A 31 10.04 -4.98 0.43
CA GLU A 31 10.51 -4.97 -0.95
C GLU A 31 11.10 -6.33 -1.34
N SER A 32 11.01 -6.67 -2.62
CA SER A 32 11.59 -7.89 -3.18
C SER A 32 13.10 -7.75 -3.42
N GLU A 33 13.85 -7.46 -2.36
CA GLU A 33 15.32 -7.41 -2.34
C GLU A 33 15.91 -8.78 -2.01
N PRO A 34 17.12 -9.13 -2.49
CA PRO A 34 17.74 -10.44 -2.27
C PRO A 34 17.80 -10.90 -0.80
N GLU A 35 17.98 -9.99 0.15
CA GLU A 35 18.00 -10.23 1.59
C GLU A 35 16.64 -10.63 2.17
N ASN A 36 15.53 -10.25 1.51
CA ASN A 36 14.16 -10.51 1.96
C ASN A 36 13.54 -11.75 1.29
N LEU A 37 14.27 -12.42 0.40
CA LEU A 37 13.75 -13.47 -0.47
C LEU A 37 14.46 -14.81 -0.26
N ILE A 38 13.70 -15.89 -0.44
CA ILE A 38 14.24 -17.25 -0.60
C ILE A 38 13.66 -17.86 -1.86
N TRP A 39 14.48 -18.59 -2.63
CA TRP A 39 14.06 -19.21 -3.88
C TRP A 39 14.14 -20.73 -3.80
N GLY A 40 13.02 -21.41 -4.06
CA GLY A 40 12.95 -22.88 -4.06
C GLY A 40 13.15 -23.52 -2.68
N LYS A 41 12.90 -22.79 -1.60
CA LYS A 41 12.99 -23.27 -0.21
C LYS A 41 11.79 -22.80 0.60
N LEU A 42 11.46 -23.54 1.65
CA LEU A 42 10.48 -23.12 2.65
C LEU A 42 11.18 -22.42 3.81
N TYR A 43 10.47 -21.48 4.42
CA TYR A 43 10.87 -20.90 5.69
C TYR A 43 10.85 -21.98 6.78
N ASN A 44 11.85 -21.95 7.66
CA ASN A 44 11.92 -22.82 8.83
C ASN A 44 11.61 -22.03 10.10
N PRO A 45 11.21 -22.69 11.21
CA PRO A 45 10.91 -22.01 12.47
C PRO A 45 12.07 -21.19 13.05
N ASP A 46 13.32 -21.57 12.74
CA ASP A 46 14.53 -20.89 13.24
C ASP A 46 15.00 -19.75 12.31
N SER A 47 14.33 -19.52 11.19
CA SER A 47 14.69 -18.46 10.26
C SER A 47 14.38 -17.08 10.85
N GLU A 48 15.31 -16.14 10.71
CA GLU A 48 15.11 -14.76 11.17
C GLU A 48 13.96 -14.11 10.38
N PRO A 49 13.05 -13.35 11.03
CA PRO A 49 11.96 -12.70 10.33
C PRO A 49 12.44 -11.43 9.61
N VAL A 50 11.93 -11.21 8.39
CA VAL A 50 12.20 -9.99 7.60
C VAL A 50 11.55 -8.73 8.18
N LEU A 51 10.42 -8.88 8.89
CA LEU A 51 9.70 -7.77 9.52
C LEU A 51 8.91 -8.26 10.74
N ARG A 52 8.81 -7.45 11.79
CA ARG A 52 7.92 -7.65 12.95
C ARG A 52 6.91 -6.52 12.99
N VAL A 53 5.64 -6.84 13.21
CA VAL A 53 4.51 -5.88 13.17
C VAL A 53 3.57 -6.07 14.36
N GLU A 54 2.78 -5.06 14.67
CA GLU A 54 1.73 -5.12 15.68
C GLU A 54 0.40 -5.60 15.07
N SER A 55 -0.49 -6.11 15.92
CA SER A 55 -1.82 -6.56 15.47
C SER A 55 -2.64 -5.37 14.97
N GLY A 56 -3.06 -5.43 13.70
CA GLY A 56 -3.81 -4.35 13.05
C GLY A 56 -2.98 -3.52 12.08
N ASP A 57 -1.67 -3.76 12.00
CA ASP A 57 -0.80 -3.16 11.00
C ASP A 57 -1.13 -3.65 9.59
N ARG A 58 -0.84 -2.81 8.60
CA ARG A 58 -0.89 -3.16 7.18
C ARG A 58 0.51 -3.35 6.64
N VAL A 59 0.72 -4.46 5.93
CA VAL A 59 1.97 -4.75 5.22
C VAL A 59 1.68 -4.93 3.74
N ALA A 60 2.39 -4.19 2.90
CA ALA A 60 2.45 -4.43 1.46
C ALA A 60 3.69 -5.27 1.16
N MET A 61 3.48 -6.49 0.68
CA MET A 61 4.57 -7.39 0.28
C MET A 61 4.72 -7.33 -1.23
N GLN A 62 5.90 -6.94 -1.70
CA GLN A 62 6.27 -7.17 -3.09
C GLN A 62 6.56 -8.66 -3.29
N THR A 63 6.16 -9.21 -4.42
CA THR A 63 6.45 -10.60 -4.79
C THR A 63 7.00 -10.66 -6.20
N ILE A 64 7.90 -11.61 -6.44
CA ILE A 64 8.41 -11.92 -7.77
C ILE A 64 7.91 -13.29 -8.17
N SER A 65 7.36 -13.41 -9.38
CA SER A 65 7.00 -14.70 -9.94
C SER A 65 8.27 -15.53 -10.20
N HIS A 66 8.25 -16.80 -9.81
CA HIS A 66 9.34 -17.74 -10.12
C HIS A 66 9.56 -17.96 -11.62
N GLU A 67 8.57 -17.59 -12.43
CA GLU A 67 8.63 -17.64 -13.89
C GLU A 67 9.51 -16.51 -14.47
N GLY A 68 9.53 -15.34 -13.83
CA GLY A 68 10.14 -14.12 -14.37
C GLY A 68 9.40 -13.56 -15.60
N ILE A 69 9.96 -12.54 -16.23
CA ILE A 69 9.55 -12.11 -17.58
C ILE A 69 10.26 -13.04 -18.56
N LEU A 70 9.51 -13.89 -19.24
CA LEU A 70 10.04 -14.75 -20.27
C LEU A 70 9.77 -14.13 -21.67
N PRO A 71 10.78 -14.05 -22.55
CA PRO A 71 10.61 -13.46 -23.89
C PRO A 71 9.58 -14.16 -24.79
N ASP A 72 9.21 -15.39 -24.45
CA ASP A 72 8.29 -16.24 -25.21
C ASP A 72 6.82 -16.10 -24.78
N GLN A 73 6.51 -15.26 -23.80
CA GLN A 73 5.15 -15.00 -23.32
C GLN A 73 4.35 -14.07 -24.25
N GLY A 74 5.00 -13.56 -25.30
CA GLY A 74 4.42 -12.60 -26.23
C GLY A 74 4.23 -11.22 -25.61
N GLU A 75 3.72 -10.29 -26.41
CA GLU A 75 3.47 -8.92 -25.96
C GLU A 75 2.09 -8.82 -25.30
N THR A 76 2.06 -8.52 -24.00
CA THR A 76 0.82 -8.42 -23.19
C THR A 76 -0.23 -7.51 -23.86
N VAL A 77 0.20 -6.39 -24.45
CA VAL A 77 -0.71 -5.46 -25.12
C VAL A 77 -1.33 -6.12 -26.35
N GLU A 78 -0.54 -6.80 -27.17
CA GLU A 78 -1.01 -7.47 -28.39
C GLU A 78 -2.04 -8.54 -28.02
N PHE A 79 -1.69 -9.44 -27.10
CA PHE A 79 -2.57 -10.50 -26.60
C PHE A 79 -3.94 -9.99 -26.13
N LEU A 80 -3.96 -8.91 -25.34
CA LEU A 80 -5.21 -8.34 -24.81
C LEU A 80 -6.02 -7.64 -25.91
N THR A 81 -5.35 -6.97 -26.85
CA THR A 81 -6.04 -6.31 -27.99
C THR A 81 -6.64 -7.33 -28.96
N GLU A 82 -5.98 -8.46 -29.21
CA GLU A 82 -6.54 -9.58 -29.99
C GLU A 82 -7.79 -10.17 -29.34
N ALA A 83 -7.85 -10.14 -28.01
CA ALA A 83 -9.04 -10.53 -27.23
C ALA A 83 -10.15 -9.45 -27.22
N GLY A 84 -9.97 -8.32 -27.90
CA GLY A 84 -10.96 -7.24 -28.02
C GLY A 84 -10.94 -6.21 -26.90
N ILE A 85 -9.92 -6.23 -26.03
CA ILE A 85 -9.75 -5.21 -24.99
C ILE A 85 -9.13 -3.96 -25.61
N ALA A 86 -9.83 -2.84 -25.54
CA ALA A 86 -9.32 -1.57 -26.04
C ALA A 86 -8.05 -1.15 -25.27
N LYS A 87 -7.04 -0.63 -26.00
CA LYS A 87 -5.71 -0.35 -25.46
C LYS A 87 -5.74 0.62 -24.29
N GLU A 88 -6.65 1.59 -24.31
CA GLU A 88 -6.91 2.55 -23.25
C GLU A 88 -7.38 1.92 -21.92
N ASN A 89 -7.85 0.68 -21.95
CA ASN A 89 -8.24 -0.09 -20.76
C ASN A 89 -7.12 -0.99 -20.24
N ILE A 90 -5.94 -1.00 -20.87
CA ILE A 90 -4.79 -1.81 -20.45
C ILE A 90 -3.90 -0.97 -19.53
N LEU A 91 -3.71 -1.45 -18.31
CA LEU A 91 -2.73 -0.89 -17.38
C LEU A 91 -1.32 -1.29 -17.82
N LEU A 92 -0.55 -0.31 -18.30
CA LEU A 92 0.85 -0.50 -18.59
C LEU A 92 1.65 -0.41 -17.28
N ALA A 93 2.54 -1.38 -17.08
CA ALA A 93 3.58 -1.23 -16.06
C ALA A 93 4.55 -0.15 -16.55
N THR A 94 4.48 1.03 -15.94
CA THR A 94 5.54 2.05 -16.10
C THR A 94 6.68 1.63 -15.19
N LEU A 95 7.87 1.41 -15.77
CA LEU A 95 9.13 1.19 -15.02
C LEU A 95 9.54 2.45 -14.25
#